data_AF-A0A5C4LZA5-F1
#
_entry.id   AF-A0A5C4LZA5-F1
#
_cell.length_a   1.000
_cell.length_b   1.000
_cell.length_c   1.000
_cell.angle_alpha   90.00
_cell.angle_beta   90.00
_cell.angle_gamma   90.00
#
_symmetry.space_group_name_H-M   'P 1'
#
loop_
_entity.id
_entity.type
_entity.pdbx_description
1 polymer ?
#
loop_
_entity_poly.entity_id
_entity_poly.type
_entity_poly.pdbx_seq_one_letter_code
_entity_poly.pdbx_strand_id
1 'polypeptide(L)'
;MRTAARLIAGIAIMLVTGAGATQVATAAVPAPTVTIMAGASCVVTGYTLHAEEEMANDSITSDHVETVVHNYCSRARKQKNGRYKYTDGRITVIAERSGYVVTVWRN
;
A
#
# COMPACT_ATOMS: atom_id res chain seq x y z
N MET A 1 -46.87 -5.30 -65.66
CA MET A 1 -47.99 -5.46 -64.72
C MET A 1 -47.92 -6.87 -64.14
N ARG A 2 -48.00 -6.98 -62.80
CA ARG A 2 -48.66 -8.05 -61.99
C ARG A 2 -48.35 -9.51 -62.39
N THR A 3 -47.93 -10.47 -61.56
CA THR A 3 -48.03 -10.70 -60.11
C THR A 3 -47.31 -12.05 -59.87
N ALA A 4 -46.43 -12.15 -58.88
CA ALA A 4 -46.63 -12.84 -57.59
C ALA A 4 -46.72 -14.39 -57.70
N ALA A 5 -45.70 -15.14 -57.29
CA ALA A 5 -45.27 -15.41 -55.89
C ALA A 5 -46.03 -16.63 -55.31
N ARG A 6 -45.30 -17.71 -54.98
CA ARG A 6 -44.92 -18.08 -53.58
C ARG A 6 -45.97 -18.99 -52.94
N LEU A 7 -45.69 -19.94 -52.06
CA LEU A 7 -44.48 -20.54 -51.47
C LEU A 7 -45.08 -21.66 -50.60
N ILE A 8 -44.58 -22.88 -50.69
CA ILE A 8 -45.02 -24.00 -49.85
C ILE A 8 -43.99 -24.22 -48.74
N ALA A 9 -44.51 -24.57 -47.56
CA ALA A 9 -43.82 -25.14 -46.39
C ALA A 9 -42.89 -24.17 -45.64
N GLY A 10 -42.86 -24.16 -44.31
CA GLY A 10 -43.43 -25.06 -43.31
C GLY A 10 -42.59 -24.94 -42.04
N ILE A 11 -43.14 -25.47 -40.95
CA ILE A 11 -42.46 -25.89 -39.71
C ILE A 11 -42.19 -24.76 -38.70
N ALA A 12 -43.05 -24.77 -37.68
CA ALA A 12 -42.87 -24.13 -36.39
C ALA A 12 -41.76 -24.86 -35.60
N ILE A 13 -40.86 -24.09 -34.99
CA ILE A 13 -39.88 -24.61 -34.04
C ILE A 13 -40.17 -23.95 -32.68
N MET A 14 -40.65 -24.78 -31.75
CA MET A 14 -40.81 -24.47 -30.33
C MET A 14 -39.43 -24.13 -29.71
N LEU A 15 -39.34 -22.98 -29.04
CA LEU A 15 -38.19 -22.65 -28.20
C LEU A 15 -38.32 -23.33 -26.84
N VAL A 16 -37.35 -24.18 -26.52
CA VAL A 16 -37.20 -24.82 -25.20
C VAL A 16 -36.58 -23.79 -24.23
N THR A 17 -37.35 -23.36 -23.23
CA THR A 17 -36.83 -22.59 -22.10
C THR A 17 -36.44 -23.53 -20.97
N GLY A 18 -35.13 -23.72 -20.78
CA GLY A 18 -34.61 -24.52 -19.68
C GLY A 18 -33.12 -24.31 -19.45
N ALA A 19 -32.76 -23.44 -18.51
CA ALA A 19 -31.51 -23.50 -17.75
C ALA A 19 -31.61 -22.53 -16.57
N GLY A 20 -32.05 -23.04 -15.42
CA GLY A 20 -31.90 -22.35 -14.15
C GLY A 20 -30.41 -22.27 -13.80
N ALA A 21 -29.84 -21.07 -13.91
CA ALA A 21 -28.47 -20.81 -13.50
C ALA A 21 -28.39 -20.85 -11.96
N THR A 22 -27.84 -21.94 -11.42
CA THR A 22 -27.39 -22.00 -10.03
C THR A 22 -26.21 -21.06 -9.85
N GLN A 23 -26.46 -19.88 -9.28
CA GLN A 23 -25.41 -18.97 -8.85
C GLN A 23 -24.83 -19.50 -7.53
N VAL A 24 -23.64 -20.10 -7.61
CA VAL A 24 -22.81 -20.32 -6.42
C VAL A 24 -22.33 -18.96 -5.93
N ALA A 25 -22.92 -18.47 -4.85
CA ALA A 25 -22.45 -17.29 -4.15
C ALA A 25 -21.08 -17.60 -3.53
N THR A 26 -20.01 -17.20 -4.20
CA THR A 26 -18.68 -17.15 -3.59
C THR A 26 -18.69 -16.07 -2.52
N ALA A 27 -18.73 -16.49 -1.25
CA ALA A 27 -18.53 -15.59 -0.13
C ALA A 27 -17.17 -14.89 -0.29
N ALA A 28 -17.19 -13.56 -0.36
CA ALA A 28 -15.97 -12.77 -0.40
C ALA A 28 -15.18 -13.03 0.87
N VAL A 29 -13.96 -13.53 0.74
CA VAL A 29 -13.00 -13.59 1.86
C VAL A 29 -12.83 -12.15 2.35
N PRO A 30 -13.08 -11.85 3.64
CA PRO A 30 -12.87 -10.50 4.15
C PRO A 30 -11.41 -10.13 3.94
N ALA A 31 -11.16 -8.96 3.33
CA ALA A 31 -9.83 -8.44 3.14
C ALA A 31 -9.09 -8.45 4.50
N PRO A 32 -7.80 -8.83 4.55
CA PRO A 32 -7.05 -8.74 5.78
C PRO A 32 -7.05 -7.29 6.26
N THR A 33 -7.75 -7.03 7.35
CA THR A 33 -7.74 -5.73 8.02
C THR A 33 -6.35 -5.55 8.65
N VAL A 34 -5.45 -4.92 7.90
CA VAL A 34 -4.18 -4.45 8.44
C VAL A 34 -4.51 -3.37 9.46
N THR A 35 -4.55 -3.78 10.73
CA THR A 35 -4.59 -2.85 11.85
C THR A 35 -3.23 -2.16 11.86
N ILE A 36 -3.12 -0.99 11.23
CA ILE A 36 -1.93 -0.15 11.32
C ILE A 36 -1.89 0.34 12.78
N MET A 37 -1.19 -0.42 13.63
CA MET A 37 -0.87 0.03 14.98
C MET A 37 -0.36 1.47 14.90
N ALA A 38 -0.87 2.34 15.77
CA ALA A 38 -0.48 3.75 15.84
C ALA A 38 0.93 3.92 16.41
N GLY A 39 1.91 3.24 15.81
CA GLY A 39 3.31 3.20 16.22
C GLY A 39 4.22 3.90 15.22
N ALA A 40 5.50 3.97 15.60
CA ALA A 40 6.58 4.41 14.74
C ALA A 40 6.78 3.42 13.58
N SER A 41 7.20 3.91 12.41
CA SER A 41 7.57 3.02 11.30
C SER A 41 8.87 2.28 11.63
N CYS A 42 8.97 1.02 11.21
CA CYS A 42 10.20 0.23 11.26
C CYS A 42 10.92 0.17 9.91
N VAL A 43 10.48 0.97 8.94
CA VAL A 43 10.99 1.02 7.57
C VAL A 43 11.16 2.47 7.16
N VAL A 44 12.24 2.75 6.42
CA VAL A 44 12.46 4.04 5.77
C VAL A 44 11.82 4.02 4.38
N THR A 45 11.03 5.04 4.06
CA THR A 45 10.35 5.13 2.76
C THR A 45 10.96 6.18 1.84
N GLY A 46 11.88 6.99 2.34
CA GLY A 46 12.50 8.09 1.61
C GLY A 46 13.04 9.16 2.55
N TYR A 47 13.66 10.19 1.97
CA TYR A 47 14.36 11.25 2.67
C TYR A 47 13.93 12.62 2.16
N THR A 48 13.90 13.62 3.04
CA THR A 48 13.86 15.02 2.61
C THR A 48 15.24 15.43 2.07
N LEU A 49 15.28 16.43 1.19
CA LEU A 49 16.56 17.02 0.74
C LEU A 49 17.44 17.44 1.92
N HIS A 50 16.83 18.05 2.94
CA HIS A 50 17.54 18.44 4.16
C HIS A 50 18.17 17.23 4.89
N ALA A 51 17.48 16.10 4.98
CA ALA A 51 18.06 14.90 5.59
C ALA A 51 19.24 14.36 4.78
N GLU A 52 19.17 14.39 3.46
CA GLU A 52 20.26 13.98 2.57
C GLU A 52 21.48 14.89 2.71
N GLU A 53 21.28 16.21 2.85
CA GLU A 53 22.34 17.17 3.10
C GLU A 53 23.03 16.92 4.44
N GLU A 54 22.28 16.69 5.52
CA GLU A 54 22.85 16.34 6.84
C GLU A 54 23.60 15.00 6.80
N MET A 55 23.05 14.01 6.09
CA MET A 55 23.71 12.72 5.88
C MET A 55 25.07 12.89 5.18
N ALA A 56 25.12 13.70 4.13
CA ALA A 56 26.34 13.98 3.39
C ALA A 56 27.36 14.73 4.26
N ASN A 57 26.91 15.72 5.04
CA ASN A 57 27.76 16.53 5.91
C ASN A 57 28.40 15.68 7.03
N ASP A 58 27.62 14.77 7.64
CA ASP A 58 28.08 13.93 8.76
C ASP A 58 28.62 12.55 8.33
N SER A 59 28.73 12.30 7.02
CA SER A 59 29.12 11.00 6.45
C SER A 59 28.29 9.83 6.98
N ILE A 60 26.97 10.03 7.09
CA ILE A 60 26.00 9.03 7.53
C ILE A 60 25.43 8.32 6.29
N THR A 61 25.55 7.00 6.23
CA THR A 61 25.02 6.21 5.11
C THR A 61 23.53 5.92 5.30
N SER A 62 22.81 5.75 4.18
CA SER A 62 21.40 5.30 4.19
C SER A 62 21.24 4.00 4.97
N ASP A 63 22.14 3.03 4.75
CA ASP A 63 22.14 1.74 5.45
C ASP A 63 22.20 1.89 6.97
N HIS A 64 22.99 2.85 7.46
CA HIS A 64 23.06 3.13 8.90
C HIS A 64 21.72 3.71 9.39
N VAL A 65 21.14 4.68 8.67
CA VAL A 65 19.82 5.23 9.02
C VAL A 65 18.73 4.15 9.03
N GLU A 66 18.67 3.32 8.00
CA GLU A 66 17.71 2.22 7.89
C GLU A 66 17.87 1.21 9.03
N THR A 67 19.11 0.85 9.35
CA THR A 67 19.44 -0.03 10.49
C THR A 67 18.96 0.58 11.81
N VAL A 68 19.16 1.89 12.02
CA VAL A 68 18.70 2.56 13.23
C VAL A 68 17.18 2.60 13.31
N VAL A 69 16.49 2.94 12.22
CA VAL A 69 15.02 2.97 12.19
C VAL A 69 14.46 1.57 12.46
N HIS A 70 15.00 0.55 11.81
CA HIS A 70 14.56 -0.85 11.97
C HIS A 70 14.77 -1.35 13.41
N ASN A 71 15.97 -1.18 13.96
CA ASN A 71 16.32 -1.74 15.27
C ASN A 71 15.68 -0.98 16.44
N TYR A 72 15.39 0.32 16.26
CA TYR A 72 14.92 1.18 17.35
C TYR A 72 13.45 1.62 17.21
N CYS A 73 12.69 1.12 16.23
CA CYS A 73 11.29 1.52 16.06
C CYS A 73 10.40 1.20 17.27
N SER A 74 10.65 0.10 17.98
CA SER A 74 9.92 -0.24 19.21
C SER A 74 10.20 0.71 20.38
N ARG A 75 11.31 1.45 20.32
CA ARG A 75 11.77 2.41 21.35
C ARG A 75 11.65 3.86 20.88
N ALA A 76 11.16 4.08 19.67
CA ALA A 76 11.06 5.40 19.08
C ALA A 76 10.17 6.31 19.92
N ARG A 77 10.60 7.55 20.12
CA ARG A 77 9.87 8.53 20.93
C ARG A 77 9.04 9.42 20.03
N LYS A 78 7.72 9.44 20.25
CA LYS A 78 6.83 10.36 19.57
C LYS A 78 7.05 11.79 20.10
N GLN A 79 7.29 12.72 19.19
CA GLN A 79 7.42 14.14 19.47
C GLN A 79 6.06 14.84 19.47
N LYS A 80 5.98 16.06 20.02
CA LYS A 80 4.74 16.86 20.07
C LYS A 80 4.16 17.17 18.68
N ASN A 81 5.00 17.24 17.66
CA ASN A 81 4.63 17.46 16.25
C ASN A 81 4.17 16.18 15.52
N GLY A 82 4.06 15.04 16.22
CA GLY A 82 3.61 13.77 15.64
C GLY A 82 4.70 12.95 14.94
N ARG A 83 5.92 13.46 14.83
CA ARG A 83 7.08 12.72 14.29
C ARG A 83 7.68 11.78 15.32
N TYR A 84 8.49 10.85 14.85
CA TYR A 84 9.16 9.85 15.68
C TYR A 84 10.67 10.07 15.66
N LYS A 85 11.26 10.05 16.87
CA LYS A 85 12.70 10.11 17.09
C LYS A 85 13.25 8.71 17.34
N TYR A 86 14.25 8.30 16.56
CA TYR A 86 15.03 7.08 16.70
C TYR A 86 16.46 7.46 17.07
N THR A 87 17.11 6.73 17.97
CA THR A 87 18.52 6.99 18.31
C THR A 87 19.23 5.72 18.74
N ASP A 88 20.44 5.53 18.23
CA ASP A 88 21.33 4.40 18.54
C ASP A 88 22.55 4.83 19.36
N GLY A 89 22.58 6.07 19.83
CA GLY A 89 23.71 6.69 20.51
C GLY A 89 24.75 7.31 19.59
N ARG A 90 24.81 6.93 18.30
CA ARG A 90 25.70 7.54 17.30
C ARG A 90 24.98 8.58 16.47
N ILE A 91 23.76 8.28 16.05
CA ILE A 91 22.94 9.19 15.27
C ILE A 91 21.56 9.34 15.90
N THR A 92 20.90 10.46 15.59
CA THR A 92 19.48 10.66 15.81
C THR A 92 18.79 10.80 14.47
N VAL A 93 17.71 10.05 14.28
CA VAL A 93 16.83 10.12 13.10
C VAL A 93 15.48 10.67 13.52
N ILE A 94 14.94 11.64 12.77
CA ILE A 94 13.55 12.08 12.89
C ILE A 94 12.80 11.68 11.64
N ALA A 95 11.75 10.88 11.79
CA ALA A 95 10.91 10.46 10.66
C ALA A 95 9.42 10.67 10.95
N GLU A 96 8.64 10.79 9.89
CA GLU A 96 7.18 10.78 9.96
C GLU A 96 6.65 9.39 10.31
N ARG A 97 5.34 9.32 10.62
CA ARG A 97 4.67 8.03 10.86
C ARG A 97 4.79 7.07 9.67
N SER A 98 4.87 7.59 8.45
CA SER A 98 5.04 6.81 7.22
C SER A 98 6.40 6.13 7.11
N GLY A 99 7.41 6.58 7.86
CA GLY A 99 8.81 6.19 7.63
C GLY A 99 9.59 7.17 6.74
N TYR A 100 8.98 8.29 6.34
CA TYR A 100 9.69 9.34 5.59
C TYR A 100 10.62 10.13 6.51
N VAL A 101 11.93 10.09 6.27
CA VAL A 101 12.96 10.71 7.11
C VAL A 101 13.01 12.21 6.84
N VAL A 102 12.91 13.00 7.90
CA VAL A 102 12.85 14.47 7.85
C VAL A 102 14.21 15.13 8.11
N THR A 103 15.00 14.53 9.00
CA THR A 103 16.35 14.99 9.32
C THR A 103 17.09 13.86 10.04
N VAL A 104 18.41 13.87 9.94
CA VAL A 104 19.31 13.00 10.69
C VAL A 104 20.50 13.84 11.15
N TRP A 105 21.16 13.47 12.24
CA TRP A 105 22.43 14.08 12.63
C TRP A 105 23.21 13.13 13.53
N ARG A 106 24.52 13.35 13.62
CA ARG A 106 25.40 12.66 14.58
C ARG A 106 25.28 13.26 15.98
N ASN A 107 25.17 12.41 17.00
CA ASN A 107 25.08 12.83 18.41
C ASN A 107 26.43 13.31 18.97
#